data_AF-A0A412KU62-F1
#
_entry.id   AF-A0A412KU62-F1
#
_cell.length_a   1.000
_cell.length_b   1.000
_cell.length_c   1.000
_cell.angle_alpha   90.00
_cell.angle_beta   90.00
_cell.angle_gamma   90.00
#
_symmetry.space_group_name_H-M   'P 1'
#
loop_
_entity.id
_entity.type
_entity.pdbx_description
1 polymer ?
#
loop_
_entity_poly.entity_id
_entity_poly.type
_entity_poly.pdbx_seq_one_letter_code
_entity_poly.pdbx_strand_id
1 'polypeptide(L)'
;MAYKEVSTYNDISVNADILFSYFEYTLKKNQINPKPVPIEYEGEVVYGSYPPDLFYLSQDLEKVLRRYDPNFEPDECKDAIISLYEHYCKEYYTSDRIKYFDDYTLREVLKKSEIRAKWDKKFDVAKEAKEQFLKLKIAQ
;
A
#
# COMPACT_ATOMS: atom_id res chain seq x y z
N MET A 1 -16.55 -14.43 -12.50
CA MET A 1 -15.98 -13.09 -12.19
C MET A 1 -14.94 -13.18 -11.07
N ALA A 2 -15.22 -13.83 -9.93
CA ALA A 2 -14.28 -13.97 -8.81
C ALA A 2 -12.86 -14.47 -9.17
N TYR A 3 -12.72 -15.50 -10.03
CA TYR A 3 -11.40 -16.00 -10.45
C TYR A 3 -10.58 -14.95 -11.22
N LYS A 4 -11.23 -14.14 -12.07
CA LYS A 4 -10.56 -13.08 -12.84
C LYS A 4 -10.01 -11.99 -11.90
N GLU A 5 -10.73 -11.68 -10.82
CA GLU A 5 -10.32 -10.66 -9.85
C GLU A 5 -9.12 -11.09 -9.00
N VAL A 6 -9.03 -12.37 -8.62
CA VAL A 6 -7.86 -12.88 -7.87
C VAL A 6 -6.68 -13.20 -8.78
N SER A 7 -6.91 -13.43 -10.09
CA SER A 7 -5.84 -13.73 -11.05
C SER A 7 -4.85 -12.58 -11.29
N THR A 8 -5.23 -11.35 -10.94
CA THR A 8 -4.37 -10.17 -11.03
C THR A 8 -3.60 -9.89 -9.73
N TYR A 9 -3.70 -10.77 -8.74
CA TYR A 9 -3.03 -10.58 -7.46
C TYR A 9 -1.51 -10.62 -7.62
N ASN A 10 -0.84 -9.63 -7.04
CA ASN A 10 0.60 -9.56 -6.94
C ASN A 10 0.96 -9.12 -5.51
N ASP A 11 1.58 -10.00 -4.72
CA ASP A 11 1.86 -9.72 -3.31
C ASP A 11 2.77 -8.49 -3.13
N ILE A 12 3.72 -8.27 -4.05
CA ILE A 12 4.64 -7.14 -4.00
C ILE A 12 3.89 -5.83 -4.25
N SER A 13 3.07 -5.77 -5.30
CA SER A 13 2.25 -4.57 -5.57
C SER A 13 1.25 -4.30 -4.44
N VAL A 14 0.63 -5.34 -3.89
CA VAL A 14 -0.29 -5.20 -2.74
C VAL A 14 0.46 -4.69 -1.50
N ASN A 15 1.64 -5.22 -1.21
CA ASN A 15 2.47 -4.75 -0.09
C ASN A 15 2.95 -3.31 -0.32
N ALA A 16 3.27 -2.92 -1.55
CA ALA A 16 3.62 -1.54 -1.88
C ALA A 16 2.44 -0.58 -1.65
N ASP A 17 1.22 -0.95 -2.04
CA ASP A 17 0.00 -0.17 -1.77
C ASP A 17 -0.27 -0.04 -0.26
N ILE A 18 -0.04 -1.12 0.50
CA ILE A 18 -0.14 -1.11 1.96
C ILE A 18 0.84 -0.13 2.58
N LEU A 19 2.09 -0.16 2.12
CA LEU A 19 3.15 0.71 2.59
C LEU A 19 2.87 2.18 2.23
N PHE A 20 2.42 2.47 1.00
CA PHE A 20 1.97 3.81 0.62
C PHE A 20 0.86 4.32 1.55
N SER A 21 -0.15 3.47 1.83
CA SER A 21 -1.23 3.83 2.76
C SER A 21 -0.72 4.09 4.17
N TYR A 22 0.27 3.32 4.64
CA TYR A 22 0.93 3.56 5.93
C TYR A 22 1.68 4.89 5.95
N PHE A 23 2.37 5.25 4.86
CA PHE A 23 3.04 6.55 4.73
C PHE A 23 2.05 7.71 4.88
N GLU A 24 0.90 7.66 4.19
CA GLU A 24 -0.15 8.68 4.35
C GLU A 24 -0.68 8.77 5.79
N TYR A 25 -0.87 7.61 6.42
CA TYR A 25 -1.29 7.53 7.81
C TYR A 25 -0.26 8.19 8.74
N THR A 26 1.03 7.91 8.56
CA THR A 26 2.10 8.53 9.36
C THR A 26 2.16 10.04 9.15
N LEU A 27 2.01 10.54 7.91
CA LEU A 27 1.92 11.99 7.66
C LEU A 27 0.77 12.63 8.43
N LYS A 28 -0.44 12.04 8.35
CA LYS A 28 -1.63 12.53 9.08
C LYS A 28 -1.42 12.53 10.59
N LYS A 29 -0.81 11.46 11.15
CA LYS A 29 -0.47 11.37 12.58
C LYS A 29 0.45 12.51 13.04
N ASN A 30 1.30 12.99 12.14
CA ASN A 30 2.19 14.14 12.36
C ASN A 30 1.56 15.48 11.91
N GLN A 31 0.24 15.55 11.70
CA GLN A 31 -0.50 16.74 11.28
C GLN A 31 -0.06 17.33 9.92
N ILE A 32 0.52 16.49 9.07
CA ILE A 32 0.92 16.85 7.71
C ILE A 32 -0.18 16.39 6.76
N ASN A 33 -0.64 17.30 5.89
CA ASN A 33 -1.60 16.96 4.85
C ASN A 33 -0.91 16.16 3.73
N PRO A 34 -1.29 14.89 3.46
CA PRO A 34 -0.69 14.11 2.37
C PRO A 34 -1.00 14.65 0.97
N LYS A 35 -2.04 15.49 0.83
CA LYS A 35 -2.47 16.08 -0.43
C LYS A 35 -2.46 17.61 -0.36
N PRO A 36 -1.28 18.25 -0.26
CA PRO A 36 -1.15 19.67 -0.01
C PRO A 36 -1.35 20.51 -1.28
N VAL A 37 -1.30 19.91 -2.48
CA VAL A 37 -1.33 20.66 -3.74
C VAL A 37 -2.79 20.97 -4.11
N PRO A 38 -3.21 22.24 -4.13
CA PRO A 38 -4.57 22.60 -4.49
C PRO A 38 -4.82 22.36 -5.98
N ILE A 39 -5.97 21.78 -6.31
CA ILE A 39 -6.48 21.70 -7.68
C ILE A 39 -7.57 22.75 -7.83
N GLU A 40 -7.35 23.67 -8.77
CA GLU A 40 -8.24 24.77 -9.06
C GLU A 40 -9.09 24.49 -10.30
N TYR A 41 -10.36 24.88 -10.25
CA TYR A 41 -11.25 24.92 -11.39
C TYR A 41 -11.93 26.29 -11.40
N GLU A 42 -11.83 27.02 -12.51
CA GLU A 42 -12.37 28.38 -12.65
C GLU A 42 -11.87 29.37 -11.56
N GLY A 43 -10.67 29.14 -11.03
CA GLY A 43 -10.06 29.98 -9.98
C GLY A 43 -10.49 29.64 -8.55
N GLU A 44 -11.29 28.60 -8.34
CA GLU A 44 -11.66 28.09 -7.03
C GLU A 44 -10.95 26.77 -6.72
N VAL A 45 -10.46 26.61 -5.48
CA VAL A 45 -9.85 25.35 -5.03
C VAL A 45 -10.94 24.31 -4.80
N VAL A 46 -10.94 23.25 -5.60
CA VAL A 46 -11.95 22.18 -5.56
C VAL A 46 -11.52 21.03 -4.66
N TYR A 47 -10.26 20.58 -4.75
CA TYR A 47 -9.73 19.51 -3.90
C TYR A 47 -8.21 19.53 -3.82
N GLY A 48 -7.66 18.85 -2.80
CA GLY A 48 -6.21 18.64 -2.65
C GLY A 48 -5.73 17.39 -3.39
N SER A 49 -4.58 17.50 -4.04
CA SER A 49 -3.88 16.43 -4.75
C SER A 49 -2.52 16.14 -4.13
N TYR A 50 -1.95 14.99 -4.47
CA TYR A 50 -0.60 14.64 -4.05
C TYR A 50 0.43 15.60 -4.65
N PRO A 51 1.57 15.79 -3.98
CA PRO A 51 2.73 16.43 -4.58
C PRO A 51 3.12 15.75 -5.91
N PRO A 52 3.78 16.50 -6.82
CA PRO A 52 4.34 15.93 -8.03
C PRO A 52 5.21 14.70 -7.71
N ASP A 53 5.22 13.72 -8.61
CA ASP A 53 6.06 12.52 -8.55
C ASP A 53 5.88 11.58 -7.34
N LEU A 54 5.03 11.92 -6.36
CA LEU A 54 4.69 10.99 -5.27
C LEU A 54 4.03 9.71 -5.79
N PHE A 55 3.37 9.75 -6.95
CA PHE A 55 2.78 8.58 -7.58
C PHE A 55 3.82 7.51 -7.98
N TYR A 56 5.12 7.84 -8.04
CA TYR A 56 6.20 6.86 -8.20
C TYR A 56 6.55 6.12 -6.91
N LEU A 57 6.13 6.61 -5.74
CA LEU A 57 6.45 6.00 -4.45
C LEU A 57 6.02 4.51 -4.41
N SER A 58 4.83 4.17 -4.92
CA SER A 58 4.42 2.76 -4.99
C SER A 58 5.36 1.91 -5.84
N GLN A 59 5.83 2.44 -6.98
CA GLN A 59 6.77 1.71 -7.85
C GLN A 59 8.14 1.54 -7.18
N ASP A 60 8.61 2.56 -6.46
CA ASP A 60 9.88 2.48 -5.74
C ASP A 60 9.80 1.57 -4.52
N LEU A 61 8.65 1.54 -3.83
CA LEU A 61 8.37 0.54 -2.78
C LEU A 61 8.37 -0.87 -3.36
N GLU A 62 7.80 -1.11 -4.53
CA GLU A 62 7.89 -2.42 -5.18
C GLU A 62 9.35 -2.83 -5.46
N LYS A 63 10.19 -1.89 -5.91
CA LYS A 63 11.62 -2.16 -6.14
C LYS A 63 12.34 -2.53 -4.84
N VAL A 64 12.03 -1.83 -3.75
CA VAL A 64 12.58 -2.15 -2.42
C VAL A 64 12.15 -3.54 -1.98
N LEU A 65 10.86 -3.87 -2.08
CA LEU A 65 10.30 -5.17 -1.70
C LEU A 65 10.84 -6.35 -2.55
N ARG A 66 11.20 -6.10 -3.81
CA ARG A 66 11.87 -7.11 -4.66
C ARG A 66 13.32 -7.32 -4.28
N ARG A 67 13.96 -6.30 -3.70
CA ARG A 67 15.38 -6.33 -3.35
C ARG A 67 15.62 -6.91 -1.95
N TYR A 68 14.73 -6.59 -1.01
CA TYR A 68 14.79 -7.04 0.38
C TYR A 68 13.44 -7.66 0.75
N ASP A 69 13.41 -9.00 0.90
CA ASP A 69 12.17 -9.70 1.25
C ASP A 69 11.84 -9.45 2.73
N PRO A 70 10.67 -8.88 3.06
CA PRO A 70 10.31 -8.54 4.44
C PRO A 70 10.16 -9.76 5.37
N ASN A 71 10.15 -10.99 4.85
CA ASN A 71 10.11 -12.21 5.65
C ASN A 71 11.49 -12.78 5.98
N PHE A 72 12.50 -12.46 5.17
CA PHE A 72 13.87 -12.97 5.32
C PHE A 72 14.85 -11.89 5.78
N GLU A 73 14.68 -10.66 5.32
CA GLU A 73 15.52 -9.49 5.56
C GLU A 73 14.67 -8.32 6.10
N PRO A 74 13.97 -8.50 7.25
CA PRO A 74 12.98 -7.55 7.72
C PRO A 74 13.59 -6.20 8.13
N ASP A 75 14.82 -6.20 8.65
CA ASP A 75 15.49 -4.99 9.13
C ASP A 75 16.04 -4.18 7.94
N GLU A 76 16.70 -4.84 6.98
CA GLU A 76 17.20 -4.20 5.75
C GLU A 76 16.04 -3.65 4.90
N CYS A 77 14.96 -4.42 4.79
CA CYS A 77 13.75 -3.98 4.09
C CYS A 77 13.15 -2.75 4.78
N LYS A 78 13.00 -2.78 6.11
CA LYS A 78 12.48 -1.66 6.89
C LYS A 78 13.35 -0.41 6.73
N ASP A 79 14.66 -0.52 6.84
CA ASP A 79 15.58 0.61 6.73
C ASP A 79 15.56 1.23 5.32
N ALA A 80 15.45 0.40 4.28
CA ALA A 80 15.30 0.87 2.90
C ALA A 80 13.96 1.60 2.69
N ILE A 81 12.87 1.11 3.26
CA ILE A 81 11.56 1.77 3.21
C ILE A 81 11.60 3.12 3.95
N ILE A 82 12.20 3.17 5.15
CA ILE A 82 12.34 4.41 5.92
C ILE A 82 13.15 5.43 5.13
N SER A 83 14.28 5.02 4.55
CA SER A 83 15.12 5.90 3.72
C SER A 83 14.33 6.49 2.54
N LEU A 84 13.48 5.68 1.91
CA LEU A 84 12.61 6.12 0.82
C LEU A 84 11.57 7.14 1.32
N TYR A 85 10.92 6.87 2.45
CA TYR A 85 9.96 7.80 3.05
C TYR A 85 10.60 9.12 3.46
N GLU A 86 11.77 9.09 4.07
CA GLU A 86 12.50 10.30 4.44
C GLU A 86 12.84 11.15 3.21
N HIS A 87 13.24 10.51 2.10
CA HIS A 87 13.48 11.20 0.83
C HIS A 87 12.21 11.92 0.34
N TYR A 88 11.11 11.20 0.16
CA TYR A 88 9.85 11.81 -0.30
C TYR A 88 9.29 12.85 0.68
N CYS A 89 9.44 12.61 1.98
CA CYS A 89 8.98 13.55 2.99
C CYS A 89 9.75 14.88 2.92
N LYS A 90 11.07 14.80 2.81
CA LYS A 90 11.95 15.96 2.69
C LYS A 90 11.67 16.77 1.43
N GLU A 91 11.45 16.11 0.29
CA GLU A 91 11.21 16.78 -0.99
C GLU A 91 9.84 17.50 -1.03
N TYR A 92 8.80 16.90 -0.44
CA TYR A 92 7.43 17.34 -0.71
C TYR A 92 6.62 17.83 0.49
N TYR A 93 7.06 17.56 1.72
CA TYR A 93 6.22 17.75 2.90
C TYR A 93 6.91 18.53 4.02
N THR A 94 8.01 18.00 4.57
CA THR A 94 8.75 18.64 5.66
C THR A 94 10.17 18.10 5.74
N SER A 95 11.09 18.94 6.22
CA SER A 95 12.45 18.52 6.60
C SER A 95 12.54 18.05 8.05
N ASP A 96 11.45 18.12 8.82
CA ASP A 96 11.42 17.65 10.20
C ASP A 96 11.53 16.13 10.28
N ARG A 97 12.15 15.65 11.35
CA ARG A 97 12.34 14.21 11.55
C ARG A 97 11.02 13.53 11.91
N ILE A 98 10.54 12.68 11.02
CA ILE A 98 9.40 11.79 11.27
C ILE A 98 9.90 10.42 11.78
N LYS A 99 9.24 9.88 12.79
CA LYS A 99 9.46 8.49 13.23
C LYS A 99 8.50 7.57 12.50
N TYR A 100 9.04 6.57 11.81
CA TYR A 100 8.26 5.54 11.12
C TYR A 100 8.34 4.22 11.89
N PHE A 101 7.27 3.41 11.81
CA PHE A 101 7.16 2.11 12.48
C PHE A 101 7.33 2.19 14.00
N ASP A 102 6.87 3.30 14.61
CA ASP A 102 6.86 3.49 16.07
C ASP A 102 5.63 2.86 16.74
N ASP A 103 4.55 2.70 15.99
CA ASP A 103 3.26 2.15 16.39
C ASP A 103 3.04 0.71 15.94
N TYR A 104 3.58 0.36 14.79
CA TYR A 104 3.49 -0.98 14.21
C TYR A 104 4.83 -1.42 13.64
N THR A 105 5.15 -2.69 13.80
CA THR A 105 6.27 -3.30 13.06
C THR A 105 5.96 -3.40 11.56
N LEU A 106 6.99 -3.49 10.71
CA LEU A 106 6.81 -3.69 9.26
C LEU A 106 5.87 -4.87 8.96
N ARG A 107 6.05 -5.99 9.66
CA ARG A 107 5.23 -7.19 9.51
C ARG A 107 3.77 -6.96 9.91
N GLU A 108 3.52 -6.16 10.95
CA GLU A 108 2.16 -5.83 11.35
C GLU A 108 1.48 -4.93 10.33
N VAL A 109 2.17 -3.92 9.81
CA VAL A 109 1.65 -3.05 8.74
C VAL A 109 1.21 -3.90 7.54
N LEU A 110 2.06 -4.81 7.06
CA LEU A 110 1.79 -5.66 5.89
C LEU A 110 0.63 -6.66 6.10
N LYS A 111 0.38 -7.07 7.35
CA LYS A 111 -0.65 -8.09 7.66
C LYS A 111 -1.99 -7.50 8.10
N LYS A 112 -1.99 -6.41 8.86
CA LYS A 112 -3.19 -5.85 9.51
C LYS A 112 -3.91 -4.81 8.65
N SER A 113 -3.37 -4.46 7.49
CA SER A 113 -3.96 -3.43 6.63
C SER A 113 -5.34 -3.82 6.10
N GLU A 114 -6.21 -2.83 5.93
CA GLU A 114 -7.51 -3.03 5.28
C GLU A 114 -7.38 -3.54 3.84
N ILE A 115 -6.29 -3.17 3.16
CA ILE A 115 -5.99 -3.62 1.80
C ILE A 115 -5.78 -5.14 1.79
N ARG A 116 -5.00 -5.68 2.75
CA ARG A 116 -4.80 -7.13 2.89
C ARG A 116 -6.14 -7.82 3.19
N ALA A 117 -6.92 -7.30 4.14
CA ALA A 117 -8.22 -7.86 4.49
C ALA A 117 -9.20 -7.90 3.29
N LYS A 118 -9.19 -6.88 2.42
CA LYS A 118 -9.99 -6.86 1.19
C LYS A 118 -9.56 -7.94 0.20
N TRP A 119 -8.26 -8.21 0.09
CA TRP A 119 -7.74 -9.30 -0.75
C TRP A 119 -8.06 -10.67 -0.19
N ASP A 120 -7.90 -10.88 1.11
CA ASP A 120 -8.23 -12.15 1.78
C ASP A 120 -9.71 -12.51 1.53
N LYS A 121 -10.62 -11.54 1.68
CA LYS A 121 -12.04 -11.72 1.35
C LYS A 121 -12.28 -12.13 -0.11
N LYS A 122 -11.54 -11.55 -1.07
CA LYS A 122 -11.67 -11.93 -2.49
C LYS A 122 -11.21 -13.36 -2.72
N PHE A 123 -10.13 -13.79 -2.05
CA PHE A 123 -9.66 -15.16 -2.10
C PHE A 123 -10.66 -16.15 -1.51
N ASP A 124 -11.28 -15.83 -0.38
CA ASP A 124 -12.32 -16.66 0.23
C ASP A 124 -13.50 -16.87 -0.71
N VAL A 125 -14.02 -15.79 -1.33
CA VAL A 125 -15.11 -15.86 -2.32
C VAL A 125 -14.70 -16.71 -3.53
N ALA A 126 -13.47 -16.56 -4.03
CA ALA A 126 -12.99 -17.35 -5.15
C ALA A 126 -12.87 -18.85 -4.80
N LYS A 127 -12.44 -19.15 -3.58
CA LYS A 127 -12.36 -20.53 -3.06
C LYS A 127 -13.74 -21.16 -2.92
N GLU A 128 -14.70 -20.45 -2.34
CA GLU A 128 -16.09 -20.90 -2.22
C GLU A 128 -16.70 -21.19 -3.60
N ALA A 129 -16.51 -20.29 -4.57
CA ALA A 129 -17.00 -20.47 -5.93
C ALA A 129 -16.38 -21.71 -6.60
N LYS A 130 -15.08 -21.96 -6.39
CA LYS A 130 -14.40 -23.16 -6.88
C LYS A 130 -14.98 -24.43 -6.24
N GLU A 131 -15.18 -24.44 -4.94
CA GLU A 131 -15.75 -25.58 -4.22
C GLU A 131 -17.19 -25.87 -4.65
N GLN A 132 -18.02 -24.84 -4.86
CA GLN A 132 -19.37 -24.98 -5.39
C GLN A 132 -19.36 -25.57 -6.80
N PHE A 133 -18.48 -25.08 -7.68
CA PHE A 133 -18.34 -25.61 -9.04
C PHE A 133 -17.96 -27.09 -9.03
N LEU A 134 -16.99 -27.50 -8.20
CA LEU A 134 -16.58 -28.91 -8.08
C LEU A 134 -17.67 -29.83 -7.52
N LYS A 135 -18.61 -29.28 -6.74
CA LYS A 135 -19.76 -30.02 -6.18
C LYS A 135 -20.92 -30.16 -7.17
N LEU A 136 -20.91 -29.48 -8.32
CA LEU A 136 -21.92 -29.67 -9.34
C LEU A 136 -21.79 -31.09 -9.90
N LYS A 137 -22.83 -31.91 -9.71
CA LYS A 137 -22.92 -33.21 -10.38
C LYS A 137 -22.91 -32.96 -11.89
N ILE A 138 -21.91 -33.49 -12.58
CA ILE A 138 -21.97 -33.62 -14.03
C ILE A 138 -23.13 -34.58 -14.30
N ALA A 139 -24.22 -34.08 -14.88
CA ALA A 139 -25.28 -34.93 -15.37
C ALA A 139 -24.67 -35.83 -16.46
N GLN A 140 -24.56 -37.13 -16.15
CA GLN A 140 -24.24 -38.17 -17.13
C GLN A 140 -25.47 -38.48 -17.98
#